data_AF-A0A9D1AA22-F1
#
_entry.id   AF-A0A9D1AA22-F1
#
_cell.length_a   1.000
_cell.length_b   1.000
_cell.length_c   1.000
_cell.angle_alpha   90.00
_cell.angle_beta   90.00
_cell.angle_gamma   90.00
#
_symmetry.space_group_name_H-M   'P 1'
#
loop_
_entity.id
_entity.type
_entity.pdbx_description
1 polymer ?
#
loop_
_entity_poly.entity_id
_entity_poly.type
_entity_poly.pdbx_seq_one_letter_code
_entity_poly.pdbx_strand_id
1 'polypeptide(L)' 'EALPNITPHTMRHTFCTRLAQAGMNPKDLQYIMGHSNITMTLNYYAHADYASAKAAMDKLAA' A
#
# COMPACT_ATOMS: atom_id res chain seq x y z
N GLU A 1 -0.06 -6.63 28.29
CA GLU A 1 0.60 -6.96 27.01
C GLU A 1 1.52 -5.80 26.63
N ALA A 2 2.77 -6.06 26.26
CA ALA A 2 3.70 -4.99 25.89
C ALA A 2 3.29 -4.42 24.53
N LEU A 3 3.37 -3.10 24.37
CA LEU A 3 3.11 -2.46 23.09
C LEU A 3 4.10 -2.99 22.02
N PRO A 4 3.65 -3.14 20.77
CA PRO A 4 4.53 -3.54 19.68
C PRO A 4 5.65 -2.51 19.48
N ASN A 5 6.78 -2.94 18.92
CA ASN A 5 7.89 -2.05 18.63
C ASN A 5 7.50 -1.01 17.55
N ILE A 6 7.20 0.21 17.99
CA ILE A 6 6.85 1.33 17.13
C ILE A 6 8.10 2.18 16.89
N THR A 7 8.43 2.40 15.63
CA THR A 7 9.53 3.28 15.21
C THR A 7 8.99 4.31 14.21
N PRO A 8 9.71 5.42 13.97
CA PRO A 8 9.35 6.35 12.88
C PRO A 8 9.21 5.66 11.51
N HIS A 9 9.98 4.59 11.28
CA HIS A 9 9.87 3.78 10.06
C HIS A 9 8.53 3.02 9.97
N THR A 10 7.99 2.57 11.10
CA THR A 10 6.64 1.94 11.18
C THR A 10 5.55 2.91 10.73
N MET A 11 5.66 4.20 11.09
CA MET A 11 4.71 5.23 10.65
C MET A 11 4.80 5.48 9.14
N ARG A 12 6.02 5.51 8.58
CA ARG A 12 6.25 5.63 7.14
C ARG A 12 5.61 4.48 6.36
N HIS A 13 5.71 3.25 6.87
CA HIS A 13 5.02 2.09 6.29
C HIS A 13 3.51 2.20 6.39
N THR A 14 2.99 2.62 7.54
CA THR A 14 1.55 2.82 7.75
C THR A 14 0.98 3.87 6.77
N PHE A 15 1.72 4.95 6.52
CA PHE A 15 1.36 5.97 5.54
C PHE A 15 1.29 5.38 4.12
N CYS A 16 2.32 4.62 3.70
CA CYS A 16 2.36 3.94 2.41
C CYS A 16 1.15 3.00 2.22
N THR A 17 0.87 2.16 3.22
CA THR A 17 -0.24 1.20 3.20
C THR A 17 -1.59 1.88 3.07
N ARG A 18 -1.84 2.97 3.81
CA ARG A 18 -3.13 3.69 3.75
C ARG A 18 -3.37 4.32 2.39
N LEU A 19 -2.34 4.92 1.78
CA LEU A 19 -2.47 5.51 0.45
C LEU A 19 -2.66 4.44 -0.64
N ALA A 20 -1.98 3.29 -0.50
CA ALA A 20 -2.21 2.14 -1.35
C ALA A 20 -3.67 1.63 -1.24
N GLN A 21 -4.19 1.49 -0.02
CA GLN A 21 -5.59 1.10 0.23
C GLN A 21 -6.61 2.11 -0.32
N ALA A 22 -6.26 3.40 -0.37
CA ALA A 22 -7.07 4.43 -0.99
C ALA A 22 -7.06 4.38 -2.54
N GLY A 23 -6.32 3.44 -3.15
CA GLY A 23 -6.26 3.26 -4.59
C GLY A 23 -5.30 4.23 -5.30
N MET A 24 -4.34 4.82 -4.59
CA MET A 24 -3.32 5.67 -5.20
C MET A 24 -2.48 4.88 -6.20
N ASN A 25 -2.15 5.50 -7.33
CA ASN A 25 -1.27 4.89 -8.33
C ASN A 25 0.08 4.50 -7.69
N PRO A 26 0.52 3.23 -7.82
CA PRO A 26 1.78 2.76 -7.26
C PRO A 26 3.02 3.57 -7.67
N LYS A 27 3.01 4.19 -8.87
CA LYS A 27 4.11 5.04 -9.35
C LYS A 27 4.16 6.39 -8.64
N ASP A 28 3.01 7.00 -8.42
CA ASP A 28 2.92 8.26 -7.67
C ASP A 28 3.31 8.03 -6.21
N LEU A 29 2.82 6.92 -5.64
CA LEU A 29 3.19 6.49 -4.30
C LEU A 29 4.70 6.21 -4.19
N GLN A 30 5.31 5.57 -5.19
CA GLN A 30 6.76 5.36 -5.24
C GLN A 30 7.54 6.68 -5.20
N TYR A 31 7.09 7.69 -5.96
CA TYR A 31 7.72 9.01 -5.98
C TYR A 31 7.60 9.73 -4.64
N ILE A 32 6.39 9.77 -4.04
CA ILE A 32 6.14 10.38 -2.73
C ILE A 32 6.97 9.71 -1.64
N MET A 33 7.09 8.38 -1.69
CA MET A 33 7.91 7.63 -0.76
C MET A 33 9.41 7.81 -1.03
N GLY A 34 9.83 8.25 -2.21
CA GLY A 34 11.25 8.33 -2.57
C GLY A 34 11.90 6.95 -2.65
N HIS A 35 11.15 5.92 -3.06
CA HIS A 35 11.68 4.57 -3.23
C HIS A 35 12.43 4.46 -4.55
N SER A 36 13.72 4.16 -4.49
CA SER A 36 14.56 3.89 -5.67
C SER A 36 14.10 2.65 -6.44
N ASN A 37 13.54 1.65 -5.74
CA ASN A 37 13.00 0.43 -6.32
C ASN A 37 11.49 0.32 -6.04
N ILE A 38 10.70 0.12 -7.10
CA ILE A 38 9.24 -0.06 -7.03
C ILE A 38 8.84 -1.32 -6.26
N THR A 39 9.70 -2.34 -6.18
CA THR A 39 9.46 -3.55 -5.38
C THR A 39 9.17 -3.20 -3.92
N MET A 40 9.80 -2.15 -3.37
CA MET A 40 9.51 -1.70 -2.01
C MET A 40 8.08 -1.18 -1.88
N THR A 41 7.57 -0.44 -2.86
CA THR A 41 6.19 0.07 -2.84
C THR A 41 5.17 -1.05 -3.12
N LEU A 42 5.49 -1.95 -4.06
CA LEU A 42 4.61 -3.05 -4.47
C LEU A 42 4.51 -4.16 -3.44
N ASN A 43 5.56 -4.43 -2.64
CA ASN A 43 5.49 -5.42 -1.56
C ASN A 43 4.44 -5.07 -0.50
N TYR A 44 4.17 -3.77 -0.26
CA TYR A 44 3.07 -3.34 0.61
C TYR A 44 1.70 -3.36 -0.09
N TYR A 45 1.69 -3.34 -1.42
CA TYR A 45 0.51 -3.45 -2.28
C TYR A 45 0.03 -4.90 -2.41
N ALA A 46 0.96 -5.87 -2.30
CA ALA A 46 0.79 -7.25 -2.72
C ALA A 46 0.12 -8.19 -1.70
N HIS A 47 -0.39 -7.68 -0.56
CA HIS A 47 -1.48 -8.37 0.13
C HIS A 47 -2.82 -8.05 -0.56
N ALA A 48 -2.84 -8.18 -1.89
CA ALA A 48 -4.06 -8.08 -2.67
C ALA A 48 -4.88 -9.34 -2.39
N ASP A 49 -5.91 -9.18 -1.57
CA ASP A 49 -6.87 -10.24 -1.31
C ASP A 49 -7.77 -10.42 -2.53
N TYR A 50 -8.17 -11.66 -2.83
CA TYR A 50 -9.08 -11.98 -3.94
C TYR A 50 -10.35 -11.11 -3.91
N ALA A 51 -10.89 -10.82 -2.71
CA ALA A 51 -12.05 -9.95 -2.55
C ALA A 51 -11.81 -8.54 -3.07
N SER A 52 -10.62 -7.98 -2.83
CA SER A 52 -10.25 -6.64 -3.29
C SER A 52 -10.10 -6.56 -4.81
N ALA A 53 -9.48 -7.58 -5.42
CA ALA A 53 -9.33 -7.68 -6.87
C ALA A 53 -10.70 -7.81 -7.57
N LYS A 54 -11.59 -8.66 -7.02
CA LYS A 54 -12.94 -8.83 -7.54
C LYS A 54 -13.75 -7.53 -7.47
N ALA A 55 -13.74 -6.84 -6.33
CA ALA A 55 -14.43 -5.56 -6.18
C ALA A 55 -13.91 -4.46 -7.12
N ALA A 56 -12.60 -4.46 -7.43
CA ALA A 56 -12.02 -3.54 -8.41
C ALA A 56 -12.51 -3.84 -9.84
N MET A 57 -12.58 -5.12 -10.22
CA MET A 57 -13.09 -5.55 -11.52
C MET A 57 -14.59 -5.25 -11.68
N ASP A 58 -15.38 -5.50 -10.63
CA ASP A 58 -16.83 -5.21 -10.62
C ASP A 58 -17.10 -3.69 -10.80
N LYS A 59 -16.25 -2.82 -10.22
CA LYS A 59 -16.34 -1.36 -10.41
C LYS A 59 -16.02 -0.88 -11.82
N LEU A 60 -15.20 -1.62 -12.57
CA LEU A 60 -14.82 -1.29 -13.95
C LEU A 60 -15.83 -1.81 -14.98
N ALA A 61 -16.63 -2.81 -14.62
CA ALA A 61 -17.63 -3.42 -15.47
C ALA A 61 -19.01 -2.72 -15.41
N ALA A 62 -19.21 -1.81 -14.46
CA ALA A 62 -20.40 -0.95 -14.31
C ALA A 62 -20.20 0.39 -15.04
#